data_AF-W1YK65-F1
#
_entry.id   AF-W1YK65-F1
#
_cell.length_a   1.000
_cell.length_b   1.000
_cell.length_c   1.000
_cell.angle_alpha   90.00
_cell.angle_beta   90.00
_cell.angle_gamma   90.00
#
_symmetry.space_group_name_H-M   'P 1'
#
loop_
_entity.id
_entity.type
_entity.pdbx_description
1 polymer ?
#
loop_
_entity_poly.entity_id
_entity_poly.type
_entity_poly.pdbx_seq_one_letter_code
_entity_poly.pdbx_strand_id
1 'polypeptide(L)' 'MRGTRLWISHDLLVKKGTKLEDIHTIISHPQALGQCSHFLEKLEGVELRSFDNTARAAQLVAASD' A
#
# COMPACT_ATOMS: atom_id res chain seq x y z
N MET A 1 -17.13 -25.26 15.73
CA MET A 1 -16.11 -24.58 14.90
C MET A 1 -15.98 -23.16 15.44
N ARG A 2 -14.82 -22.75 15.97
CA ARG A 2 -14.57 -21.37 16.38
C ARG A 2 -13.91 -20.63 15.22
N GLY A 3 -14.49 -19.52 14.79
CA GLY A 3 -13.93 -18.66 13.75
C GLY A 3 -13.89 -17.22 14.23
N THR A 4 -12.80 -16.52 13.92
CA THR A 4 -12.64 -15.10 14.22
C THR A 4 -12.92 -14.30 12.96
N ARG A 5 -13.77 -13.27 13.05
CA ARG A 5 -13.93 -12.27 11.98
C ARG A 5 -13.14 -11.03 12.37
N LEU A 6 -12.24 -10.61 11.51
CA LEU A 6 -11.47 -9.38 11.63
C LEU A 6 -11.85 -8.46 10.48
N TRP A 7 -12.01 -7.19 10.80
CA TRP A 7 -12.21 -6.16 9.79
C TRP A 7 -10.88 -5.92 9.06
N ILE A 8 -10.96 -5.79 7.74
CA ILE A 8 -9.80 -5.44 6.91
C ILE A 8 -9.89 -3.94 6.64
N SER A 9 -8.89 -3.20 7.12
CA SER A 9 -8.64 -1.80 6.77
C SER A 9 -7.33 -1.73 6.01
N HIS A 10 -7.31 -1.00 4.89
CA HIS A 10 -6.10 -0.75 4.12
C HIS A 10 -5.69 0.70 4.32
N ASP A 11 -4.47 0.91 4.76
CA ASP A 11 -3.88 2.22 5.02
C ASP A 11 -2.67 2.45 4.12
N LEU A 12 -2.57 3.65 3.53
CA LEU A 12 -1.39 4.06 2.77
C LEU A 12 -0.30 4.53 3.74
N LEU A 13 0.84 3.84 3.75
CA LEU A 13 1.96 4.14 4.64
C LEU A 13 3.08 4.83 3.87
N VAL A 14 3.59 5.93 4.43
CA VAL A 14 4.70 6.71 3.86
C VAL A 14 5.68 7.10 4.96
N LYS A 15 6.90 7.50 4.56
CA LYS A 15 7.87 8.06 5.50
C LYS A 15 7.38 9.41 6.03
N LYS A 16 7.80 9.73 7.26
CA LYS A 16 7.47 11.02 7.88
C LYS A 16 8.08 12.16 7.06
N GLY A 17 7.25 13.09 6.63
CA GLY A 17 7.66 14.24 5.81
C GLY A 17 7.48 14.05 4.31
N THR A 18 7.11 12.85 3.85
CA THR A 18 6.74 12.61 2.44
C THR A 18 5.40 13.26 2.16
N LYS A 19 5.32 14.08 1.11
CA LYS A 19 4.04 14.60 0.63
C LYS A 19 3.45 13.66 -0.40
N LEU A 20 2.15 13.79 -0.64
CA LEU A 20 1.45 13.02 -1.68
C LEU A 20 2.05 13.22 -3.08
N GLU A 21 2.50 14.44 -3.39
CA GLU A 21 3.19 14.78 -4.64
C GLU A 21 4.54 14.07 -4.83
N ASP A 22 5.16 13.60 -3.75
CA ASP A 22 6.44 12.89 -3.80
C ASP A 22 6.26 11.37 -3.98
N ILE A 23 5.02 10.87 -4.00
CA ILE A 23 4.74 9.44 -4.13
C ILE A 23 4.81 9.05 -5.61
N HIS A 24 5.81 8.26 -5.98
CA HIS A 24 6.00 7.81 -7.37
C HIS A 24 5.68 6.32 -7.54
N THR A 25 5.79 5.54 -6.47
CA THR A 25 5.58 4.09 -6.53
C THR A 25 4.87 3.61 -5.26
N ILE A 26 3.78 2.87 -5.44
CA ILE A 26 3.06 2.20 -4.35
C ILE A 26 3.24 0.71 -4.51
N ILE A 27 3.69 0.06 -3.44
CA ILE A 27 3.94 -1.37 -3.40
C ILE A 27 3.02 -2.06 -2.39
N SER A 28 2.31 -3.11 -2.82
CA SER A 28 1.44 -3.91 -1.94
C SER A 28 1.07 -5.24 -2.59
N HIS A 29 0.30 -6.06 -1.88
CA HIS A 29 -0.24 -7.30 -2.44
C HIS A 29 -1.25 -6.99 -3.56
N PRO A 30 -1.30 -7.75 -4.67
CA PRO A 30 -2.23 -7.51 -5.79
C PRO A 30 -3.69 -7.37 -5.35
N GLN A 31 -4.12 -8.18 -4.37
CA GLN A 31 -5.47 -8.12 -3.82
C GLN A 31 -5.76 -6.80 -3.09
N ALA A 32 -4.77 -6.24 -2.38
CA ALA A 32 -4.90 -4.96 -1.69
C ALA A 32 -4.93 -3.80 -2.71
N LEU A 33 -4.04 -3.85 -3.72
CA LEU A 33 -4.04 -2.88 -4.82
C LEU A 33 -5.39 -2.87 -5.56
N GLY A 34 -5.95 -4.05 -5.85
CA GLY A 34 -7.26 -4.17 -6.48
C GLY A 34 -8.41 -3.66 -5.60
N GLN A 35 -8.38 -3.89 -4.29
CA GLN A 35 -9.40 -3.37 -3.36
C GLN A 35 -9.31 -1.85 -3.18
N CYS A 36 -8.13 -1.27 -3.36
CA CYS A 36 -7.89 0.16 -3.21
C CYS A 36 -7.85 0.92 -4.55
N SER A 37 -8.18 0.28 -5.68
CA SER A 37 -8.02 0.85 -7.03
C SER A 37 -8.64 2.24 -7.17
N HIS A 38 -9.86 2.44 -6.68
CA HIS A 38 -10.57 3.72 -6.76
C HIS A 38 -9.84 4.88 -6.05
N PHE A 39 -9.09 4.59 -4.98
CA PHE A 39 -8.26 5.59 -4.31
C PHE A 39 -6.96 5.83 -5.10
N LEU A 40 -6.35 4.75 -5.58
CA LEU A 40 -5.08 4.80 -6.32
C LEU A 40 -5.21 5.49 -7.68
N GLU A 41 -6.35 5.34 -8.37
CA GLU A 41 -6.65 6.01 -9.63
C GLU A 41 -6.72 7.54 -9.51
N LYS A 42 -6.97 8.07 -8.31
CA LYS A 42 -6.97 9.52 -8.05
C LYS A 42 -5.57 10.08 -7.87
N LEU A 43 -4.56 9.22 -7.71
CA LEU A 43 -3.17 9.62 -7.59
C LEU A 43 -2.54 9.66 -8.98
N GLU A 44 -2.34 10.86 -9.51
CA GLU A 44 -1.67 11.04 -10.80
C GLU A 44 -0.16 10.80 -10.67
N GLY A 45 0.43 10.08 -11.64
CA GLY A 45 1.88 9.88 -11.70
C GLY A 45 2.43 8.75 -10.82
N VAL A 46 1.57 7.90 -10.27
CA VAL A 46 1.98 6.80 -9.37
C VAL A 46 2.01 5.45 -10.09
N GLU A 47 3.13 4.74 -10.00
CA GLU A 47 3.29 3.36 -10.46
C GLU A 47 2.85 2.36 -9.38
N LEU A 48 1.94 1.44 -9.72
CA LEU A 48 1.54 0.35 -8.83
C LEU A 48 2.41 -0.87 -9.07
N ARG A 49 3.16 -1.31 -8.05
CA ARG A 49 3.91 -2.58 -8.11
C ARG A 49 3.34 -3.62 -7.17
N SER A 50 3.13 -4.79 -7.75
CA SER A 50 2.73 -6.00 -7.04
C SER A 50 3.91 -6.51 -6.21
N PHE A 51 3.68 -6.81 -4.93
CA PHE A 51 4.66 -7.38 -4.04
C PHE A 51 4.05 -8.56 -3.26
N ASP A 52 4.87 -9.55 -2.91
CA ASP A 52 4.38 -10.83 -2.35
C ASP A 52 3.67 -10.69 -1.00
N ASN A 53 3.91 -9.60 -0.26
CA ASN A 53 3.30 -9.38 1.05
C ASN A 53 3.26 -7.89 1.43
N THR A 54 2.11 -7.41 1.90
CA THR A 54 1.89 -6.04 2.40
C THR A 54 2.84 -5.65 3.54
N ALA A 55 3.11 -6.57 4.48
CA ALA A 55 4.02 -6.31 5.59
C ALA A 55 5.47 -6.16 5.13
N ARG A 56 5.89 -6.96 4.14
CA ARG A 56 7.24 -6.84 3.55
C ARG A 56 7.38 -5.59 2.71
N ALA A 57 6.34 -5.21 1.98
CA ALA A 57 6.28 -3.94 1.27
C ALA A 57 6.52 -2.75 2.24
N ALA A 58 5.81 -2.71 3.37
CA ALA A 58 6.00 -1.66 4.37
C ALA A 58 7.43 -1.65 4.97
N GLN A 59 8.01 -2.83 5.26
CA GLN A 59 9.39 -2.94 5.72
C GLN A 59 10.39 -2.41 4.69
N LEU A 60 10.17 -2.69 3.41
CA LEU A 60 11.06 -2.25 2.34
C LEU A 60 11.01 -0.73 2.17
N VAL A 61 9.81 -0.12 2.22
CA VAL A 61 9.66 1.34 2.23
C VAL A 61 10.34 1.98 3.46
N ALA A 62 10.25 1.34 4.63
CA ALA A 62 10.92 1.82 5.83
C ALA A 62 12.46 1.69 5.77
N ALA A 63 12.98 0.69 5.05
CA ALA A 63 14.40 0.39 4.92
C ALA A 63 15.09 1.05 3.71
N SER A 64 14.33 1.52 2.71
CA SER A 64 14.87 2.37 1.64
C SER A 64 15.38 3.69 2.22
N ASP A 65 16.33 4.37 1.57
CA ASP A 65 16.81 5.72 1.92
C ASP A 65 15.92 6.81 1.31
#